data_AF-A0A7C5U7A7-F1
#
_entry.id   AF-A0A7C5U7A7-F1
#
_cell.length_a   1.000
_cell.length_b   1.000
_cell.length_c   1.000
_cell.angle_alpha   90.00
_cell.angle_beta   90.00
_cell.angle_gamma   90.00
#
_symmetry.space_group_name_H-M   'P 1'
#
loop_
_entity.id
_entity.type
_entity.pdbx_description
1 polymer ?
#
loop_
_entity_poly.entity_id
_entity_poly.type
_entity_poly.pdbx_seq_one_letter_code
_entity_poly.pdbx_strand_id
1 'polypeptide(L)'
;TALRKVDNKVIVLLENMAGQRNSCGSKFEDISQILRKIEQPERVGICLDTCHLLAAGYDIRNVEAVERTLNQFDRVIGLEKLKAVHLNDSKGGLGSGLDRHEHIGHGNIGDEGFRAFINHRVIRDKPMVIETPEDDAGNYQTDLQKLRSLYKP
;
A
#
# COMPACT_ATOMS: atom_id res chain seq x y z
N THR A 1 18.42 -15.71 -12.88
CA THR A 1 16.96 -15.42 -12.82
C THR A 1 16.44 -14.75 -14.09
N ALA A 2 15.12 -14.56 -14.24
CA ALA A 2 14.54 -13.79 -15.37
C ALA A 2 15.08 -12.36 -15.44
N LEU A 3 15.33 -11.73 -14.27
CA LEU A 3 15.97 -10.43 -14.16
C LEU A 3 17.34 -10.40 -14.84
N ARG A 4 18.19 -11.41 -14.60
CA ARG A 4 19.52 -11.51 -15.22
C ARG A 4 19.50 -11.59 -16.75
N LYS A 5 18.42 -12.13 -17.34
CA LYS A 5 18.33 -12.33 -18.80
C LYS A 5 17.96 -11.06 -19.56
N VAL A 6 17.58 -9.99 -18.86
CA VAL A 6 17.15 -8.72 -19.48
C VAL A 6 17.98 -7.58 -18.91
N ASP A 7 18.81 -6.99 -19.78
CA ASP A 7 19.65 -5.84 -19.46
C ASP A 7 18.84 -4.54 -19.59
N ASN A 8 18.24 -4.12 -18.48
CA ASN A 8 17.55 -2.84 -18.38
C ASN A 8 17.50 -2.35 -16.92
N LYS A 9 16.99 -1.14 -16.72
CA LYS A 9 16.87 -0.48 -15.40
C LYS A 9 15.47 -0.62 -14.77
N VAL A 10 14.61 -1.49 -15.32
CA VAL A 10 13.25 -1.70 -14.78
C VAL A 10 13.35 -2.32 -13.40
N ILE A 11 12.59 -1.74 -12.45
CA ILE A 11 12.42 -2.23 -11.09
C ILE A 11 11.04 -2.90 -11.02
N VAL A 12 11.00 -4.15 -10.56
CA VAL A 12 9.74 -4.86 -10.28
C VAL A 12 9.28 -4.48 -8.88
N LEU A 13 8.04 -4.05 -8.73
CA LEU A 13 7.45 -3.79 -7.42
C LEU A 13 6.62 -4.99 -6.99
N LEU A 14 6.94 -5.57 -5.83
CA LEU A 14 6.05 -6.52 -5.18
C LEU A 14 5.03 -5.73 -4.36
N GLU A 15 3.76 -6.05 -4.54
CA GLU A 15 2.67 -5.43 -3.77
C GLU A 15 2.32 -6.30 -2.56
N ASN A 16 1.92 -5.68 -1.44
CA ASN A 16 1.35 -6.44 -0.32
C ASN A 16 -0.09 -6.87 -0.65
N MET A 17 -0.47 -8.06 -0.19
CA MET A 17 -1.78 -8.65 -0.50
C MET A 17 -2.74 -8.56 0.70
N ALA A 18 -4.06 -8.57 0.45
CA ALA A 18 -5.07 -8.53 1.51
C ALA A 18 -5.12 -9.77 2.44
N GLY A 19 -4.51 -10.90 2.05
CA GLY A 19 -4.56 -12.14 2.84
C GLY A 19 -5.72 -13.07 2.49
N GLN A 20 -6.27 -12.95 1.28
CA GLN A 20 -7.22 -13.92 0.72
C GLN A 20 -6.63 -15.34 0.66
N ARG A 21 -7.51 -16.35 0.56
CA ARG A 21 -7.10 -17.76 0.51
C ARG A 21 -6.08 -18.00 -0.61
N ASN A 22 -4.94 -18.60 -0.25
CA ASN A 22 -3.80 -18.90 -1.14
C ASN A 22 -3.03 -17.67 -1.66
N SER A 23 -3.28 -16.46 -1.15
CA SER A 23 -2.41 -15.31 -1.43
C SER A 23 -1.07 -15.43 -0.67
N CYS A 24 0.00 -14.86 -1.24
CA CYS A 24 1.31 -14.75 -0.62
C CYS A 24 1.70 -13.27 -0.53
N GLY A 25 2.36 -12.86 0.54
CA GLY A 25 2.76 -11.46 0.72
C GLY A 25 1.73 -10.60 1.45
N SER A 26 0.80 -11.20 2.19
CA SER A 26 -0.07 -10.44 3.10
C SER A 26 0.64 -10.03 4.38
N LYS A 27 1.70 -10.74 4.77
CA LYS A 27 2.61 -10.32 5.84
C LYS A 27 3.90 -9.76 5.26
N PHE A 28 4.43 -8.69 5.87
CA PHE A 28 5.73 -8.15 5.49
C PHE A 28 6.85 -9.20 5.60
N GLU A 29 6.74 -10.15 6.53
CA GLU A 29 7.70 -11.24 6.69
C GLU A 29 7.71 -12.21 5.50
N ASP A 30 6.56 -12.41 4.83
CA ASP A 30 6.49 -13.23 3.62
C ASP A 30 7.22 -12.53 2.47
N ILE A 31 6.98 -11.23 2.30
CA ILE A 31 7.66 -10.39 1.31
C ILE A 31 9.17 -10.38 1.58
N SER A 32 9.60 -10.20 2.83
CA SER A 32 11.02 -10.23 3.22
C SER A 32 11.67 -11.56 2.85
N GLN A 33 10.97 -12.69 3.05
CA GLN A 33 11.47 -14.01 2.64
C GLN A 33 11.63 -14.13 1.12
N ILE A 34 10.70 -13.57 0.33
CA ILE A 34 10.83 -13.51 -1.12
C ILE A 34 12.07 -12.70 -1.50
N LEU A 35 12.19 -11.47 -0.97
CA LEU A 35 13.30 -10.56 -1.28
C LEU A 35 14.67 -11.18 -0.99
N ARG A 36 14.82 -11.91 0.12
CA ARG A 36 16.08 -12.60 0.49
C ARG A 36 16.52 -13.67 -0.51
N LYS A 37 15.60 -14.18 -1.34
CA LYS A 37 15.89 -15.21 -2.35
C LYS A 37 16.13 -14.63 -3.74
N ILE A 38 16.01 -13.32 -3.92
CA ILE A 38 16.22 -12.65 -5.20
C ILE A 38 17.71 -12.33 -5.37
N GLU A 39 18.30 -12.81 -6.48
CA GLU A 39 19.72 -12.58 -6.81
C GLU A 39 20.07 -11.09 -7.04
N GLN A 40 19.11 -10.32 -7.56
CA GLN A 40 19.26 -8.89 -7.92
C GLN A 40 18.28 -8.02 -7.11
N PRO A 41 18.43 -7.93 -5.78
CA PRO A 41 17.46 -7.27 -4.92
C PRO A 41 17.33 -5.77 -5.20
N GLU A 42 18.33 -5.13 -5.81
CA GLU A 42 18.32 -3.73 -6.25
C GLU A 42 17.29 -3.45 -7.36
N ARG A 43 16.92 -4.48 -8.13
CA ARG A 43 15.90 -4.41 -9.19
C ARG A 43 14.50 -4.76 -8.69
N VAL A 44 14.31 -4.84 -7.37
CA VAL A 44 13.03 -5.12 -6.75
C VAL A 44 12.75 -4.12 -5.64
N GLY A 45 11.56 -3.53 -5.70
CA GLY A 45 11.01 -2.64 -4.68
C GLY A 45 9.64 -3.11 -4.23
N ILE A 46 8.96 -2.30 -3.43
CA ILE A 46 7.64 -2.58 -2.88
C ILE A 46 6.66 -1.47 -3.26
N CYS A 47 5.44 -1.87 -3.61
CA CYS A 47 4.25 -1.03 -3.61
C CYS A 47 3.43 -1.37 -2.36
N LEU A 48 3.00 -0.36 -1.61
CA LEU A 48 2.04 -0.57 -0.52
C LEU A 48 0.63 -0.20 -0.96
N ASP A 49 -0.28 -1.16 -0.93
CA ASP A 49 -1.71 -0.94 -1.12
C ASP A 49 -2.40 -0.76 0.25
N THR A 50 -3.09 0.36 0.43
CA THR A 50 -3.75 0.72 1.69
C THR A 50 -4.94 -0.18 2.05
N CYS A 51 -5.74 -0.61 1.07
CA CYS A 51 -6.84 -1.54 1.29
C CYS A 51 -6.30 -2.89 1.77
N HIS A 52 -5.27 -3.39 1.10
CA HIS A 52 -4.61 -4.63 1.43
C HIS A 52 -3.93 -4.59 2.80
N LEU A 53 -3.31 -3.46 3.17
CA LEU A 53 -2.76 -3.26 4.50
C LEU A 53 -3.82 -3.45 5.57
N LEU A 54 -4.95 -2.74 5.45
CA LEU A 54 -6.03 -2.85 6.43
C LEU A 54 -6.61 -4.27 6.47
N ALA A 55 -6.90 -4.85 5.30
CA ALA A 55 -7.45 -6.20 5.19
C ALA A 55 -6.50 -7.28 5.76
N ALA A 56 -5.18 -7.09 5.65
CA ALA A 56 -4.17 -8.00 6.21
C ALA A 56 -3.92 -7.80 7.72
N GLY A 57 -4.51 -6.76 8.33
CA GLY A 57 -4.40 -6.48 9.77
C GLY A 57 -3.41 -5.39 10.15
N TYR A 58 -2.88 -4.65 9.18
CA TYR A 58 -2.07 -3.46 9.43
C TYR A 58 -2.96 -2.22 9.54
N ASP A 59 -3.10 -1.72 10.75
CA ASP A 59 -3.94 -0.54 10.99
C ASP A 59 -3.25 0.73 10.47
N ILE A 60 -4.01 1.52 9.71
CA ILE A 60 -3.58 2.81 9.13
C ILE A 60 -4.68 3.88 9.27
N ARG A 61 -5.62 3.70 10.20
CA ARG A 61 -6.81 4.56 10.36
C ARG A 61 -6.55 5.88 11.11
N ASN A 62 -5.39 6.03 11.73
CA ASN A 62 -4.97 7.24 12.44
C ASN A 62 -3.45 7.36 12.46
N VAL A 63 -2.96 8.48 13.00
CA VAL A 63 -1.52 8.84 13.01
C VAL A 63 -0.69 7.78 13.73
N GLU A 64 -1.10 7.34 14.92
CA GLU A 64 -0.36 6.37 15.70
C GLU A 64 -0.33 4.99 15.02
N ALA A 65 -1.43 4.61 14.34
CA ALA A 65 -1.52 3.36 13.60
C ALA A 65 -0.61 3.37 12.36
N VAL A 66 -0.62 4.45 11.58
CA VAL A 66 0.29 4.65 10.44
C VAL A 66 1.74 4.55 10.88
N GLU A 67 2.13 5.23 11.95
CA GLU A 67 3.50 5.16 12.50
C GLU A 67 3.87 3.72 12.88
N ARG A 68 3.01 3.00 13.61
CA ARG A 68 3.28 1.59 13.98
C ARG A 68 3.45 0.70 12.75
N THR A 69 2.56 0.83 11.76
CA THR A 69 2.59 0.03 10.54
C THR A 69 3.86 0.32 9.72
N LEU A 70 4.23 1.58 9.54
CA LEU A 70 5.43 1.95 8.76
C LEU A 70 6.73 1.62 9.50
N ASN A 71 6.77 1.71 10.83
CA ASN A 71 7.91 1.24 11.62
C ASN A 71 8.07 -0.29 11.54
N GLN A 72 6.96 -1.04 11.52
CA GLN A 72 7.02 -2.48 11.28
C GLN A 72 7.52 -2.79 9.87
N PHE A 73 7.04 -2.07 8.86
CA PHE A 73 7.52 -2.19 7.48
C PHE A 73 9.03 -1.95 7.40
N ASP A 74 9.53 -0.86 8.00
CA ASP A 74 10.95 -0.52 8.01
C ASP A 74 11.80 -1.62 8.66
N ARG A 75 11.36 -2.14 9.80
CA ARG A 75 12.06 -3.21 10.52
C ARG A 75 12.18 -4.50 9.72
N VAL A 76 11.17 -4.84 8.92
CA VAL A 76 11.06 -6.16 8.25
C VAL A 76 11.58 -6.13 6.80
N ILE A 77 11.36 -5.00 6.11
CA ILE A 77 11.64 -4.84 4.68
C ILE A 77 12.65 -3.71 4.43
N GLY A 78 12.53 -2.59 5.13
CA GLY A 78 13.33 -1.38 4.91
C GLY A 78 12.61 -0.34 4.04
N LEU A 79 12.53 0.92 4.53
CA LEU A 79 11.85 2.02 3.84
C LEU A 79 12.47 2.36 2.48
N GLU A 80 13.74 2.04 2.24
CA GLU A 80 14.41 2.26 0.95
C GLU A 80 13.80 1.41 -0.17
N LYS A 81 13.14 0.29 0.17
CA LYS A 81 12.42 -0.55 -0.78
C LYS A 81 11.06 0.01 -1.17
N LEU A 82 10.46 0.90 -0.39
CA LEU A 82 9.17 1.50 -0.73
C LEU A 82 9.31 2.46 -1.93
N LYS A 83 8.68 2.10 -3.05
CA LYS A 83 8.77 2.88 -4.30
C LYS A 83 7.48 3.54 -4.72
N ALA A 84 6.32 2.98 -4.37
CA ALA A 84 5.01 3.51 -4.71
C ALA A 84 3.98 3.10 -3.65
N VAL A 85 2.81 3.73 -3.70
CA VAL A 85 1.64 3.32 -2.93
C VAL A 85 0.41 3.30 -3.82
N HIS A 86 -0.49 2.35 -3.58
CA HIS A 86 -1.86 2.38 -4.07
C HIS A 86 -2.78 2.88 -2.96
N LEU A 87 -3.62 3.86 -3.28
CA LEU A 87 -4.52 4.54 -2.37
C LEU A 87 -5.95 4.08 -2.64
N ASN A 88 -6.34 3.07 -1.89
CA ASN A 88 -7.63 2.41 -1.97
C ASN A 88 -8.25 2.37 -0.57
N ASP A 89 -9.45 2.94 -0.38
CA ASP A 89 -10.19 2.70 0.86
C ASP A 89 -10.68 1.25 0.86
N SER A 90 -11.12 0.72 2.01
CA SER A 90 -11.52 -0.68 2.13
C SER A 90 -12.98 -0.81 2.54
N LYS A 91 -13.75 -1.60 1.77
CA LYS A 91 -15.07 -2.08 2.23
C LYS A 91 -14.94 -3.05 3.40
N GLY A 92 -13.80 -3.73 3.51
CA GLY A 92 -13.48 -4.65 4.59
C GLY A 92 -12.95 -3.95 5.84
N GLY A 93 -13.17 -4.56 7.01
CA GLY A 93 -12.56 -4.12 8.26
C GLY A 93 -11.10 -4.58 8.42
N LEU A 94 -10.47 -4.15 9.51
CA LEU A 94 -9.13 -4.57 9.91
C LEU A 94 -9.03 -6.09 10.03
N GLY A 95 -8.08 -6.71 9.32
CA GLY A 95 -7.85 -8.16 9.36
C GLY A 95 -8.95 -8.99 8.68
N SER A 96 -9.79 -8.38 7.84
CA SER A 96 -10.91 -9.06 7.18
C SER A 96 -10.48 -10.05 6.09
N GLY A 97 -9.26 -9.93 5.54
CA GLY A 97 -8.84 -10.69 4.37
C GLY A 97 -9.57 -10.31 3.07
N LEU A 98 -10.37 -9.23 3.08
CA LEU A 98 -11.22 -8.83 1.98
C LEU A 98 -10.54 -7.76 1.10
N ASP A 99 -10.09 -8.17 -0.07
CA ASP A 99 -9.71 -7.26 -1.16
C ASP A 99 -10.97 -6.75 -1.87
N ARG A 100 -11.52 -5.65 -1.34
CA ARG A 100 -12.62 -4.88 -1.95
C ARG A 100 -12.39 -3.40 -1.72
N HIS A 101 -11.94 -2.72 -2.76
CA HIS A 101 -11.67 -1.30 -2.75
C HIS A 101 -12.96 -0.48 -2.58
N GLU A 102 -12.83 0.67 -1.96
CA GLU A 102 -13.89 1.66 -1.74
C GLU A 102 -13.37 3.06 -2.05
N HIS A 103 -14.27 3.98 -2.38
CA HIS A 103 -13.96 5.39 -2.56
C HIS A 103 -13.31 6.00 -1.30
N ILE A 104 -12.45 6.99 -1.52
CA ILE A 104 -11.63 7.58 -0.46
C ILE A 104 -12.52 8.24 0.59
N GLY A 105 -12.42 7.75 1.83
CA GLY A 105 -13.19 8.27 2.96
C GLY A 105 -14.55 7.60 3.16
N HIS A 106 -14.96 6.70 2.26
CA HIS A 106 -16.23 5.98 2.33
C HIS A 106 -16.10 4.58 2.93
N GLY A 107 -14.86 4.11 3.13
CA GLY A 107 -14.57 2.79 3.69
C GLY A 107 -14.09 2.83 5.14
N ASN A 108 -13.43 1.74 5.54
CA ASN A 108 -12.98 1.52 6.91
C ASN A 108 -11.61 2.15 7.22
N ILE A 109 -10.91 2.72 6.22
CA ILE A 109 -9.70 3.53 6.46
C ILE A 109 -10.11 4.96 6.82
N GLY A 110 -10.99 5.55 6.01
CA GLY A 110 -11.60 6.84 6.27
C GLY A 110 -10.65 8.04 6.13
N ASP A 111 -11.22 9.23 6.27
CA ASP A 111 -10.52 10.51 6.10
C ASP A 111 -9.31 10.69 7.02
N GLU A 112 -9.42 10.24 8.28
CA GLU A 112 -8.35 10.35 9.25
C GLU A 112 -7.14 9.50 8.86
N GLY A 113 -7.39 8.25 8.44
CA GLY A 113 -6.35 7.34 7.98
C GLY A 113 -5.64 7.85 6.74
N PHE A 114 -6.38 8.27 5.71
CA PHE A 114 -5.77 8.85 4.51
C PHE A 114 -5.00 10.13 4.81
N ARG A 115 -5.55 11.03 5.63
CA ARG A 115 -4.84 12.25 6.05
C ARG A 115 -3.55 11.93 6.79
N ALA A 116 -3.53 10.92 7.65
CA ALA A 116 -2.31 10.49 8.32
C ALA A 116 -1.31 9.86 7.33
N PHE A 117 -1.78 8.96 6.47
CA PHE A 117 -0.94 8.17 5.58
C PHE A 117 -0.26 9.01 4.48
N ILE A 118 -1.01 9.81 3.73
CA ILE A 118 -0.46 10.55 2.58
C ILE A 118 0.46 11.71 2.99
N ASN A 119 0.32 12.21 4.22
CA ASN A 119 1.15 13.27 4.77
C ASN A 119 2.38 12.75 5.54
N HIS A 120 2.48 11.44 5.75
CA HIS A 120 3.62 10.87 6.44
C HIS A 120 4.90 11.07 5.60
N ARG A 121 6.00 11.45 6.25
CA ARG A 121 7.26 11.88 5.60
C ARG A 121 7.83 10.88 4.59
N VAL A 122 7.60 9.58 4.80
CA VAL A 122 8.12 8.51 3.90
C VAL A 122 7.21 8.22 2.72
N ILE A 123 5.96 8.70 2.78
CA ILE A 123 4.90 8.49 1.78
C ILE A 123 4.72 9.72 0.91
N ARG A 124 4.80 10.93 1.47
CA ARG A 124 4.37 12.18 0.81
C ARG A 124 5.00 12.48 -0.54
N ASP A 125 6.19 11.96 -0.80
CA ASP A 125 6.96 12.16 -2.05
C ASP A 125 6.97 10.91 -2.95
N LYS A 126 6.19 9.88 -2.61
CA LYS A 126 6.07 8.66 -3.41
C LYS A 126 5.00 8.84 -4.49
N PRO A 127 5.17 8.21 -5.66
CA PRO A 127 4.08 7.98 -6.58
C PRO A 127 2.90 7.32 -5.86
N MET A 128 1.71 7.89 -6.06
CA MET A 128 0.45 7.42 -5.49
C MET A 128 -0.51 7.10 -6.63
N VAL A 129 -1.07 5.89 -6.66
CA VAL A 129 -2.02 5.44 -7.69
C VAL A 129 -3.36 5.15 -7.03
N ILE A 130 -4.46 5.51 -7.68
CA ILE A 130 -5.83 5.25 -7.21
C ILE A 130 -6.38 4.10 -8.04
N GLU A 131 -6.96 3.09 -7.40
CA GLU A 131 -7.56 1.91 -8.04
C GLU A 131 -8.96 1.64 -7.48
N THR A 132 -9.63 2.70 -7.02
CA THR A 132 -11.01 2.70 -6.53
C THR A 132 -11.99 2.33 -7.64
N PRO A 133 -13.21 1.86 -7.30
CA PRO A 133 -14.24 1.60 -8.31
C PRO A 133 -14.66 2.88 -9.08
N GLU A 134 -15.30 2.70 -10.22
CA GLU A 134 -16.08 3.75 -10.90
C GLU A 134 -17.56 3.35 -10.87
N ASP A 135 -18.36 4.08 -10.11
CA ASP A 135 -19.80 3.82 -9.96
C ASP A 135 -20.58 5.13 -9.64
N ASP A 136 -21.85 5.01 -9.28
CA ASP A 136 -22.72 6.15 -8.97
C ASP A 136 -22.23 6.99 -7.77
N ALA A 137 -21.38 6.43 -6.90
CA ALA A 137 -20.81 7.14 -5.75
C ALA A 137 -19.58 7.96 -6.11
N GLY A 138 -18.88 7.65 -7.21
CA GLY A 138 -17.71 8.41 -7.61
C GLY A 138 -16.83 7.77 -8.69
N ASN A 139 -15.69 8.41 -8.93
CA ASN A 139 -14.66 7.98 -9.86
C ASN A 139 -13.27 8.50 -9.43
N TYR A 140 -12.25 8.24 -10.23
CA TYR A 140 -10.88 8.69 -9.95
C TYR A 140 -10.74 10.20 -9.77
N GLN A 141 -11.56 11.02 -10.44
CA GLN A 141 -11.49 12.47 -10.29
C GLN A 141 -12.01 12.91 -8.91
N THR A 142 -13.12 12.34 -8.44
CA THR A 142 -13.67 12.66 -7.12
C THR A 142 -12.74 12.17 -6.01
N ASP A 143 -12.16 10.97 -6.15
CA ASP A 143 -11.18 10.43 -5.21
C ASP A 143 -9.89 11.26 -5.16
N LEU A 144 -9.40 11.71 -6.32
CA LEU A 144 -8.24 12.60 -6.38
C LEU A 144 -8.52 13.95 -5.71
N GLN A 145 -9.71 14.53 -5.92
CA GLN A 145 -10.12 15.77 -5.26
C GLN A 145 -10.19 15.60 -3.74
N LYS A 146 -10.75 14.47 -3.29
CA LYS A 146 -10.80 14.11 -1.88
C LYS A 146 -9.40 14.00 -1.28
N LEU A 147 -8.49 13.25 -1.90
CA LEU A 147 -7.10 13.13 -1.44
C LEU A 147 -6.39 14.49 -1.39
N ARG A 148 -6.57 15.35 -2.40
CA ARG A 148 -6.03 16.72 -2.39
C ARG A 148 -6.55 17.56 -1.23
N SER A 149 -7.80 17.38 -0.82
CA SER A 149 -8.37 18.07 0.36
C SER A 149 -7.77 17.59 1.69
N LEU A 150 -7.26 16.35 1.73
CA LEU A 150 -6.63 15.75 2.90
C LEU A 150 -5.10 16.00 2.94
N TYR A 151 -4.49 16.31 1.79
CA TYR A 151 -3.06 16.57 1.68
C TYR A 151 -2.70 17.95 2.28
N LYS A 152 -1.63 17.98 3.07
CA LYS A 152 -1.06 19.18 3.69
C LYS A 152 0.30 19.45 3.02
N PRO A 153 0.40 20.50 2.18
CA PRO A 153 1.66 20.85 1.51
C PRO A 153 2.77 21.18 2.52
#